data_AF-A0A388M1I8-F1
#
_entry.id   AF-A0A388M1I8-F1
#
_cell.length_a   1.000
_cell.length_b   1.000
_cell.length_c   1.000
_cell.angle_alpha   90.00
_cell.angle_beta   90.00
_cell.angle_gamma   90.00
#
_symmetry.space_group_name_H-M   'P 1'
#
loop_
_entity.id
_entity.type
_entity.pdbx_description
1 polymer ?
#
loop_
_entity_poly.entity_id
_entity_poly.type
_entity_poly.pdbx_seq_one_letter_code
_entity_poly.pdbx_strand_id
1 'polypeptide(L)'
;MNRVRALTTIRHLRVSLIQAGGLPWARYPCHVDAVSNDAPPPRRHGGGGKAQRGQSRWQSSASRIATARLPAVAVDALASMVEDDASLDPFALVADELDLLANRMRSMVRAEVPKLATAAEYFFRLGAEGKRFRPTVLLLMASSLSSVEPFACPGTSCTGRDLSALGTSSSSMPSSPSSPPWSSSSSLSSLSSDSSSSPIADERRSRQQRLAEITEMIHVASLLHDDVLDHASTRRGVGSLNYVMGNKLAVLAGDFLLARASSALASLRNVEVIELLSQVLEHLVTGETMQMTADSRECSSMDNYMKKTFFKTASLIANSCKAIAILGEQPAPVAALAYEYGRHLGLAFQVVDDVLDFTGSSMTLGKPALNDLSQGIATAPVLFAAEEFTGMYDLIWRKFKREGDVEQALKWVQQSNGIERAKQLALQHSLAAIAALEQLPQSDVEHVLISRRALSMLARHVLTRSK
;
A
#
# COMPACT_ATOMS: atom_id res chain seq x y z
N MET A 1 28.80 -35.63 28.52
CA MET A 1 29.66 -35.22 27.37
C MET A 1 28.89 -34.70 26.13
N ASN A 2 27.55 -34.79 26.02
CA ASN A 2 26.87 -34.53 24.74
C ASN A 2 26.59 -33.06 24.36
N ARG A 3 26.83 -32.06 25.23
CA ARG A 3 26.64 -30.63 24.89
C ARG A 3 27.80 -29.96 24.15
N VAL A 4 29.00 -30.56 24.13
CA VAL A 4 30.17 -29.97 23.45
C VAL A 4 30.15 -30.25 21.94
N ARG A 5 29.78 -31.46 21.51
CA ARG A 5 29.81 -31.88 20.10
C ARG A 5 28.88 -31.06 19.18
N ALA A 6 27.71 -30.63 19.66
CA ALA A 6 26.76 -29.85 18.87
C ALA A 6 27.30 -28.46 18.45
N LEU A 7 28.11 -27.82 19.30
CA LEU A 7 28.70 -26.51 19.03
C LEU A 7 29.89 -26.59 18.06
N THR A 8 30.54 -27.75 17.93
CA THR A 8 31.61 -27.98 16.93
C THR A 8 31.02 -28.08 15.52
N THR A 9 29.93 -28.82 15.33
CA THR A 9 29.31 -29.04 14.02
C THR A 9 28.84 -27.73 13.36
N ILE A 10 28.21 -26.84 14.14
CA ILE A 10 27.74 -25.53 13.65
C ILE A 10 28.93 -24.62 13.26
N ARG A 11 30.10 -24.79 13.90
CA ARG A 11 31.31 -24.03 13.55
C ARG A 11 31.94 -24.48 12.22
N HIS A 12 31.94 -25.78 11.92
CA HIS A 12 32.49 -26.28 10.64
C HIS A 12 31.64 -25.89 9.43
N LEU A 13 30.31 -25.96 9.53
CA LEU A 13 29.40 -25.54 8.46
C LEU A 13 29.58 -24.08 8.03
N ARG A 14 30.10 -23.21 8.92
CA ARG A 14 30.34 -21.79 8.63
C ARG A 14 31.73 -21.46 8.06
N VAL A 15 32.61 -22.46 7.92
CA VAL A 15 33.96 -22.30 7.35
C VAL A 15 34.06 -22.92 5.96
N SER A 16 33.49 -24.12 5.75
CA SER A 16 33.52 -24.80 4.45
C SER A 16 32.83 -24.03 3.31
N LEU A 17 31.91 -23.12 3.63
CA LEU A 17 31.18 -22.27 2.67
C LEU A 17 31.98 -21.04 2.18
N ILE A 18 33.22 -20.84 2.64
CA ILE A 18 34.08 -19.68 2.28
C ILE A 18 35.35 -20.08 1.51
N GLN A 19 35.65 -21.38 1.38
CA GLN A 19 36.84 -21.88 0.66
C GLN A 19 36.56 -22.84 -0.51
N ALA A 20 35.30 -23.18 -0.80
CA ALA A 20 34.92 -24.10 -1.88
C ALA A 20 34.65 -23.38 -3.22
N GLY A 21 35.69 -22.76 -3.80
CA GLY A 21 35.62 -22.24 -5.17
C GLY A 21 36.00 -23.31 -6.20
N GLY A 22 35.05 -23.78 -7.03
CA GLY A 22 35.39 -24.67 -8.14
C GLY A 22 34.24 -25.43 -8.83
N LEU A 23 33.77 -24.87 -9.95
CA LEU A 23 33.04 -25.56 -11.05
C LEU A 23 31.63 -26.14 -10.70
N PRO A 24 30.81 -26.48 -11.70
CA PRO A 24 30.31 -25.54 -12.70
C PRO A 24 28.77 -25.57 -12.81
N TRP A 25 28.12 -24.40 -12.86
CA TRP A 25 26.67 -24.33 -13.07
C TRP A 25 26.29 -24.56 -14.55
N ALA A 26 25.14 -25.20 -14.78
CA ALA A 26 24.71 -25.60 -16.11
C ALA A 26 24.28 -24.41 -16.97
N ARG A 27 24.69 -24.40 -18.25
CA ARG A 27 24.29 -23.38 -19.24
C ARG A 27 22.90 -23.69 -19.80
N TYR A 28 22.04 -22.69 -19.82
CA TYR A 28 21.06 -22.49 -20.91
C TYR A 28 21.28 -21.08 -21.51
N PRO A 29 21.18 -20.89 -22.83
CA PRO A 29 21.71 -19.71 -23.48
C PRO A 29 20.68 -18.58 -23.65
N CYS A 30 21.09 -17.35 -23.32
CA CYS A 30 20.55 -16.14 -23.92
C CYS A 30 21.62 -15.56 -24.86
N HIS A 31 21.37 -15.57 -26.18
CA HIS A 31 22.26 -14.90 -27.14
C HIS A 31 22.14 -13.38 -27.00
N VAL A 32 23.28 -12.74 -26.74
CA VAL A 32 23.51 -11.31 -26.99
C VAL A 32 24.91 -11.20 -27.55
N ASP A 33 25.02 -11.25 -28.88
CA ASP A 33 26.33 -11.29 -29.54
C ASP A 33 26.98 -9.90 -29.50
N ALA A 34 28.10 -9.79 -28.77
CA ALA A 34 28.93 -8.60 -28.74
C ALA A 34 29.99 -8.69 -29.85
N VAL A 35 30.09 -7.65 -30.68
CA VAL A 35 31.15 -7.51 -31.70
C VAL A 35 32.00 -6.29 -31.37
N SER A 36 33.32 -6.47 -31.43
CA SER A 36 34.33 -5.47 -31.08
C SER A 36 34.55 -4.41 -32.17
N ASN A 37 34.87 -3.18 -31.76
CA ASN A 37 35.46 -2.18 -32.65
C ASN A 37 36.89 -2.59 -33.03
N ASP A 38 37.25 -2.47 -34.31
CA ASP A 38 38.47 -1.76 -34.73
C ASP A 38 38.51 -1.49 -36.25
N ALA A 39 39.41 -0.59 -36.68
CA ALA A 39 39.76 -0.29 -38.09
C ALA A 39 38.75 0.60 -38.89
N PRO A 40 39.11 1.15 -40.08
CA PRO A 40 39.05 2.61 -40.27
C PRO A 40 38.02 3.14 -41.32
N PRO A 41 37.77 4.46 -41.39
CA PRO A 41 36.59 5.01 -42.06
C PRO A 41 36.74 5.32 -43.57
N PRO A 42 35.76 4.94 -44.41
CA PRO A 42 35.58 5.47 -45.76
C PRO A 42 34.48 6.56 -45.86
N ARG A 43 34.86 7.63 -46.56
CA ARG A 43 34.14 8.80 -47.13
C ARG A 43 32.59 8.84 -47.14
N ARG A 44 32.07 10.06 -46.91
CA ARG A 44 30.67 10.48 -47.02
C ARG A 44 29.98 10.05 -48.33
N HIS A 45 28.73 9.58 -48.21
CA HIS A 45 27.61 9.98 -49.08
C HIS A 45 26.33 10.06 -48.23
N GLY A 46 25.36 10.89 -48.65
CA GLY A 46 24.15 11.18 -47.86
C GLY A 46 22.94 10.32 -48.26
N GLY A 47 22.09 10.02 -47.28
CA GLY A 47 20.78 9.38 -47.48
C GLY A 47 19.99 9.39 -46.17
N GLY A 48 18.74 9.86 -46.20
CA GLY A 48 17.92 10.00 -44.99
C GLY A 48 17.21 8.69 -44.61
N GLY A 49 17.26 8.33 -43.31
CA GLY A 49 16.52 7.18 -42.76
C GLY A 49 16.16 7.42 -41.30
N LYS A 50 14.90 7.15 -40.91
CA LYS A 50 14.42 7.34 -39.53
C LYS A 50 14.90 6.20 -38.63
N ALA A 51 15.51 6.54 -37.50
CA ALA A 51 15.88 5.58 -36.45
C ALA A 51 15.16 5.91 -35.14
N GLN A 52 14.06 5.21 -34.85
CA GLN A 52 13.44 5.15 -33.52
C GLN A 52 13.65 3.74 -32.94
N ARG A 53 14.34 3.64 -31.80
CA ARG A 53 14.29 2.53 -30.83
C ARG A 53 15.08 2.92 -29.58
N GLY A 54 14.61 2.54 -28.39
CA GLY A 54 15.37 2.71 -27.13
C GLY A 54 14.75 3.60 -26.04
N GLN A 55 13.52 4.09 -26.15
CA GLN A 55 12.84 4.75 -25.01
C GLN A 55 12.33 3.72 -24.00
N SER A 56 12.45 4.04 -22.70
CA SER A 56 12.09 3.14 -21.61
C SER A 56 10.59 3.18 -21.30
N ARG A 57 10.05 2.04 -20.84
CA ARG A 57 8.60 1.82 -20.60
C ARG A 57 7.98 2.80 -19.58
N TRP A 58 8.80 3.45 -18.75
CA TRP A 58 8.38 4.46 -17.77
C TRP A 58 7.96 5.78 -18.42
N GLN A 59 8.60 6.18 -19.52
CA GLN A 59 8.32 7.48 -20.17
C GLN A 59 6.94 7.52 -20.82
N SER A 60 6.37 6.38 -21.19
CA SER A 60 5.09 6.28 -21.90
C SER A 60 3.88 6.83 -21.12
N SER A 61 3.90 6.70 -19.78
CA SER A 61 2.79 7.14 -18.92
C SER A 61 3.06 8.50 -18.27
N ALA A 62 4.27 8.75 -17.76
CA ALA A 62 4.59 10.01 -17.08
C ALA A 62 4.77 11.18 -18.06
N SER A 63 5.55 10.98 -19.14
CA SER A 63 5.99 12.08 -20.01
C SER A 63 4.87 12.64 -20.91
N ARG A 64 3.74 11.94 -21.04
CA ARG A 64 2.56 12.41 -21.81
C ARG A 64 1.56 13.24 -20.99
N ILE A 65 1.67 13.23 -19.67
CA ILE A 65 0.75 13.95 -18.76
C ILE A 65 1.37 15.29 -18.29
N ALA A 66 2.70 15.38 -18.27
CA ALA A 66 3.47 16.50 -17.72
C ALA A 66 3.40 17.85 -18.48
N THR A 67 2.57 17.99 -19.53
CA THR A 67 2.52 19.20 -20.39
C THR A 67 1.23 20.00 -20.30
N ALA A 68 0.19 19.51 -19.62
CA ALA A 68 -1.03 20.26 -19.35
C ALA A 68 -0.98 20.93 -17.97
N ARG A 69 -0.78 22.26 -17.92
CA ARG A 69 -1.08 23.06 -16.72
C ARG A 69 -2.59 23.02 -16.47
N LEU A 70 -3.04 22.16 -15.57
CA LEU A 70 -4.32 22.35 -14.91
C LEU A 70 -4.23 23.65 -14.07
N PRO A 71 -5.23 24.55 -14.12
CA PRO A 71 -5.23 25.74 -13.26
C PRO A 71 -5.35 25.31 -11.79
N ALA A 72 -4.76 26.06 -10.86
CA ALA A 72 -4.84 25.78 -9.42
C ALA A 72 -6.30 25.66 -8.92
N VAL A 73 -7.22 26.41 -9.55
CA VAL A 73 -8.68 26.31 -9.37
C VAL A 73 -9.22 24.87 -9.49
N ALA A 74 -8.59 24.00 -10.29
CA ALA A 74 -8.98 22.59 -10.42
C ALA A 74 -8.50 21.71 -9.24
N VAL A 75 -7.42 22.10 -8.55
CA VAL A 75 -7.00 21.48 -7.28
C VAL A 75 -8.04 21.81 -6.20
N ASP A 76 -8.33 23.10 -6.04
CA ASP A 76 -9.29 23.59 -5.03
C ASP A 76 -10.72 23.10 -5.31
N ALA A 77 -11.14 23.01 -6.59
CA ALA A 77 -12.45 22.47 -6.96
C ALA A 77 -12.57 20.95 -6.71
N LEU A 78 -11.54 20.14 -6.99
CA LEU A 78 -11.61 18.72 -6.65
C LEU A 78 -11.52 18.49 -5.13
N ALA A 79 -10.85 19.38 -4.41
CA ALA A 79 -10.82 19.40 -2.96
C ALA A 79 -12.17 19.81 -2.35
N SER A 80 -12.89 20.79 -2.92
CA SER A 80 -14.25 21.15 -2.45
C SER A 80 -15.31 20.10 -2.83
N MET A 81 -15.12 19.35 -3.92
CA MET A 81 -15.91 18.14 -4.24
C MET A 81 -15.70 16.96 -3.26
N VAL A 82 -15.01 17.17 -2.13
CA VAL A 82 -15.00 16.25 -0.97
C VAL A 82 -16.19 16.50 -0.03
N GLU A 83 -16.79 17.69 -0.03
CA GLU A 83 -17.86 18.04 0.93
C GLU A 83 -19.22 17.40 0.59
N ASP A 84 -19.47 17.07 -0.68
CA ASP A 84 -20.72 16.48 -1.22
C ASP A 84 -21.00 15.02 -0.76
N ASP A 85 -20.20 14.49 0.18
CA ASP A 85 -20.34 13.13 0.72
C ASP A 85 -19.93 13.01 2.20
N ALA A 86 -20.20 14.05 2.99
CA ALA A 86 -19.82 14.13 4.41
C ALA A 86 -20.45 13.05 5.34
N SER A 87 -21.29 12.14 4.81
CA SER A 87 -21.89 11.02 5.54
C SER A 87 -21.10 9.70 5.44
N LEU A 88 -20.17 9.57 4.49
CA LEU A 88 -19.46 8.30 4.24
C LEU A 88 -18.02 8.35 4.77
N ASP A 89 -17.71 7.61 5.83
CA ASP A 89 -16.34 7.42 6.30
C ASP A 89 -15.75 6.09 5.79
N PRO A 90 -14.73 6.12 4.90
CA PRO A 90 -14.03 4.92 4.43
C PRO A 90 -13.40 4.07 5.54
N PHE A 91 -13.09 4.63 6.71
CA PHE A 91 -12.54 3.88 7.83
C PHE A 91 -13.64 3.17 8.64
N ALA A 92 -14.77 3.85 8.92
CA ALA A 92 -15.94 3.24 9.55
C ALA A 92 -16.49 2.03 8.79
N LEU A 93 -16.55 2.09 7.45
CA LEU A 93 -17.03 1.00 6.58
C LEU A 93 -16.33 -0.35 6.78
N VAL A 94 -15.11 -0.37 7.34
CA VAL A 94 -14.31 -1.58 7.56
C VAL A 94 -13.79 -1.69 8.99
N ALA A 95 -14.33 -0.91 9.94
CA ALA A 95 -13.82 -0.82 11.31
C ALA A 95 -13.74 -2.17 12.03
N ASP A 96 -14.80 -2.99 11.95
CA ASP A 96 -14.87 -4.31 12.58
C ASP A 96 -13.80 -5.27 12.00
N GLU A 97 -13.60 -5.23 10.67
CA GLU A 97 -12.53 -6.00 10.03
C GLU A 97 -11.14 -5.48 10.41
N LEU A 98 -10.95 -4.17 10.56
CA LEU A 98 -9.69 -3.57 10.99
C LEU A 98 -9.30 -3.99 12.42
N ASP A 99 -10.24 -4.07 13.35
CA ASP A 99 -9.98 -4.56 14.72
C ASP A 99 -9.77 -6.08 14.76
N LEU A 100 -10.50 -6.84 13.94
CA LEU A 100 -10.25 -8.27 13.73
C LEU A 100 -8.84 -8.53 13.14
N LEU A 101 -8.41 -7.75 12.16
CA LEU A 101 -7.03 -7.73 11.62
C LEU A 101 -6.01 -7.40 12.72
N ALA A 102 -6.24 -6.35 13.51
CA ALA A 102 -5.33 -5.95 14.59
C ALA A 102 -5.19 -7.05 15.66
N ASN A 103 -6.30 -7.67 16.06
CA ASN A 103 -6.32 -8.81 16.98
C ASN A 103 -5.54 -10.02 16.42
N ARG A 104 -5.69 -10.35 15.13
CA ARG A 104 -4.93 -11.42 14.47
C ARG A 104 -3.44 -11.10 14.36
N MET A 105 -3.07 -9.87 14.00
CA MET A 105 -1.67 -9.44 13.96
C MET A 105 -0.99 -9.54 15.33
N ARG A 106 -1.63 -9.04 16.40
CA ARG A 106 -1.16 -9.20 17.79
C ARG A 106 -0.98 -10.67 18.21
N SER A 107 -1.74 -11.60 17.63
CA SER A 107 -1.55 -13.04 17.83
C SER A 107 -0.35 -13.60 17.06
N MET A 108 -0.11 -13.15 15.82
CA MET A 108 1.01 -13.61 14.98
C MET A 108 2.38 -13.17 15.49
N VAL A 109 2.51 -11.95 16.01
CA VAL A 109 3.81 -11.37 16.39
C VAL A 109 4.33 -11.88 17.75
N ARG A 110 3.59 -12.78 18.41
CA ARG A 110 4.05 -13.49 19.62
C ARG A 110 5.32 -14.28 19.33
N ALA A 111 6.28 -14.21 20.25
CA ALA A 111 7.54 -14.95 20.19
C ALA A 111 7.87 -15.60 21.53
N GLU A 112 8.52 -16.76 21.51
CA GLU A 112 8.93 -17.49 22.72
C GLU A 112 10.02 -16.76 23.53
N VAL A 113 10.83 -15.92 22.86
CA VAL A 113 11.88 -15.11 23.48
C VAL A 113 11.25 -13.77 23.95
N PRO A 114 11.13 -13.50 25.26
CA PRO A 114 10.33 -12.36 25.75
C PRO A 114 10.82 -10.99 25.27
N LYS A 115 12.14 -10.82 25.07
CA LYS A 115 12.72 -9.60 24.51
C LYS A 115 12.32 -9.39 23.05
N LEU A 116 12.20 -10.47 22.25
CA LEU A 116 11.77 -10.39 20.86
C LEU A 116 10.26 -10.15 20.76
N ALA A 117 9.45 -10.78 21.62
CA ALA A 117 8.01 -10.50 21.70
C ALA A 117 7.75 -9.02 22.04
N THR A 118 8.40 -8.51 23.10
CA THR A 118 8.30 -7.10 23.54
C THR A 118 8.64 -6.11 22.40
N ALA A 119 9.63 -6.47 21.58
CA ALA A 119 10.11 -5.66 20.46
C ALA A 119 9.19 -5.76 19.22
N ALA A 120 8.77 -6.96 18.84
CA ALA A 120 7.88 -7.20 17.70
C ALA A 120 6.46 -6.67 17.94
N GLU A 121 5.95 -6.75 19.17
CA GLU A 121 4.64 -6.21 19.57
C GLU A 121 4.61 -4.67 19.67
N TYR A 122 5.76 -3.99 19.65
CA TYR A 122 5.87 -2.59 20.08
C TYR A 122 4.91 -1.63 19.36
N PHE A 123 4.80 -1.73 18.03
CA PHE A 123 3.88 -0.93 17.20
C PHE A 123 2.51 -1.58 16.95
N PHE A 124 2.22 -2.74 17.57
CA PHE A 124 0.89 -3.40 17.55
C PHE A 124 0.15 -3.29 18.89
N ARG A 125 0.62 -2.43 19.80
CA ARG A 125 -0.10 -2.06 21.03
C ARG A 125 -1.18 -1.02 20.70
N LEU A 126 -2.31 -1.08 21.42
CA LEU A 126 -3.37 -0.06 21.28
C LEU A 126 -2.77 1.35 21.44
N GLY A 127 -3.17 2.26 20.55
CA GLY A 127 -2.62 3.61 20.46
C GLY A 127 -1.34 3.75 19.61
N ALA A 128 -0.56 2.69 19.41
CA ALA A 128 0.68 2.70 18.61
C ALA A 128 0.48 2.24 17.15
N GLU A 129 -0.70 1.73 16.79
CA GLU A 129 -1.00 1.06 15.50
C GLU A 129 -1.04 2.00 14.27
N GLY A 130 -1.04 3.32 14.48
CA GLY A 130 -1.07 4.30 13.38
C GLY A 130 -2.43 4.34 12.65
N LYS A 131 -2.46 4.97 11.47
CA LYS A 131 -3.71 5.31 10.75
C LYS A 131 -4.41 4.14 10.03
N ARG A 132 -3.91 2.90 10.13
CA ARG A 132 -4.43 1.68 9.45
C ARG A 132 -4.73 1.78 7.94
N PHE A 133 -4.22 2.80 7.25
CA PHE A 133 -4.58 3.18 5.87
C PHE A 133 -4.45 2.05 4.83
N ARG A 134 -3.38 1.24 4.88
CA ARG A 134 -3.17 0.15 3.91
C ARG A 134 -4.19 -0.97 4.09
N PRO A 135 -4.41 -1.53 5.30
CA PRO A 135 -5.57 -2.36 5.58
C PRO A 135 -6.90 -1.80 5.08
N THR A 136 -7.22 -0.53 5.35
CA THR A 136 -8.46 0.12 4.88
C THR A 136 -8.60 0.04 3.36
N VAL A 137 -7.55 0.46 2.64
CA VAL A 137 -7.50 0.41 1.17
C VAL A 137 -7.69 -1.00 0.63
N LEU A 138 -7.09 -2.02 1.25
CA LEU A 138 -7.15 -3.40 0.78
C LEU A 138 -8.50 -4.08 1.06
N LEU A 139 -9.12 -3.79 2.21
CA LEU A 139 -10.45 -4.31 2.55
C LEU A 139 -11.55 -3.67 1.68
N LEU A 140 -11.45 -2.36 1.41
CA LEU A 140 -12.33 -1.68 0.47
C LEU A 140 -12.07 -2.14 -0.98
N MET A 141 -10.80 -2.35 -1.39
CA MET A 141 -10.47 -2.91 -2.70
C MET A 141 -11.09 -4.30 -2.87
N ALA A 142 -10.97 -5.17 -1.87
CA ALA A 142 -11.60 -6.49 -1.87
C ALA A 142 -13.13 -6.40 -2.06
N SER A 143 -13.81 -5.51 -1.33
CA SER A 143 -15.26 -5.29 -1.47
C SER A 143 -15.65 -4.66 -2.82
N SER A 144 -14.84 -3.74 -3.36
CA SER A 144 -15.08 -3.08 -4.66
C SER A 144 -14.97 -4.01 -5.88
N LEU A 145 -14.46 -5.22 -5.65
CA LEU A 145 -14.26 -6.30 -6.62
C LEU A 145 -15.13 -7.54 -6.32
N SER A 146 -15.90 -7.55 -5.23
CA SER A 146 -16.77 -8.67 -4.86
C SER A 146 -17.89 -8.85 -5.89
N SER A 147 -17.90 -9.99 -6.58
CA SER A 147 -19.00 -10.40 -7.47
C SER A 147 -20.14 -11.12 -6.71
N VAL A 148 -20.24 -10.92 -5.39
CA VAL A 148 -21.14 -11.65 -4.48
C VAL A 148 -21.63 -10.70 -3.37
N GLU A 149 -22.93 -10.73 -3.09
CA GLU A 149 -23.63 -10.01 -2.02
C GLU A 149 -23.21 -10.45 -0.60
N PRO A 150 -22.83 -9.54 0.30
CA PRO A 150 -22.89 -9.70 1.75
C PRO A 150 -24.03 -8.87 2.36
N PHE A 151 -25.10 -9.56 2.74
CA PHE A 151 -26.10 -9.21 3.77
C PHE A 151 -26.62 -7.76 3.89
N ALA A 152 -27.92 -7.60 3.61
CA ALA A 152 -28.69 -6.45 4.06
C ALA A 152 -28.82 -6.41 5.61
N CYS A 153 -28.77 -5.21 6.18
CA CYS A 153 -28.93 -5.00 7.63
C CYS A 153 -30.38 -5.28 8.10
N PRO A 154 -30.59 -6.08 9.16
CA PRO A 154 -31.92 -6.28 9.74
C PRO A 154 -32.32 -5.07 10.61
N GLY A 155 -32.89 -4.02 10.00
CA GLY A 155 -33.07 -2.72 10.67
C GLY A 155 -34.28 -1.86 10.28
N THR A 156 -35.21 -2.31 9.43
CA THR A 156 -36.35 -1.46 9.02
C THR A 156 -37.45 -1.45 10.07
N SER A 157 -37.66 -0.30 10.72
CA SER A 157 -38.85 -0.02 11.54
C SER A 157 -39.45 1.33 11.17
N CYS A 158 -40.76 1.50 11.42
CA CYS A 158 -41.60 2.65 11.04
C CYS A 158 -41.88 2.79 9.53
N THR A 159 -43.08 3.16 9.06
CA THR A 159 -44.40 3.27 9.73
C THR A 159 -45.49 3.08 8.66
N GLY A 160 -46.64 2.51 9.03
CA GLY A 160 -47.63 2.02 8.04
C GLY A 160 -48.60 3.05 7.46
N ARG A 161 -49.45 2.57 6.53
CA ARG A 161 -50.86 2.98 6.35
C ARG A 161 -51.63 1.98 5.45
N ASP A 162 -52.40 1.12 6.11
CA ASP A 162 -53.85 0.92 5.94
C ASP A 162 -54.57 0.70 4.59
N LEU A 163 -55.62 -0.14 4.71
CA LEU A 163 -56.94 -0.13 4.05
C LEU A 163 -57.19 -0.80 2.68
N SER A 164 -57.87 -1.97 2.77
CA SER A 164 -59.06 -2.39 1.98
C SER A 164 -58.92 -2.73 0.47
N ALA A 165 -59.70 -3.65 -0.14
CA ALA A 165 -60.60 -4.72 0.33
C ALA A 165 -60.92 -5.68 -0.87
N LEU A 166 -61.95 -6.54 -0.73
CA LEU A 166 -62.46 -7.59 -1.67
C LEU A 166 -61.68 -8.93 -1.64
N GLY A 167 -62.29 -10.12 -1.57
CA GLY A 167 -63.68 -10.44 -1.19
C GLY A 167 -64.21 -11.80 -1.71
N THR A 168 -64.76 -12.64 -0.82
CA THR A 168 -65.67 -13.81 -1.09
C THR A 168 -65.13 -15.00 -1.93
N SER A 169 -65.57 -16.27 -1.78
CA SER A 169 -66.52 -16.92 -0.85
C SER A 169 -66.49 -18.47 -0.90
N SER A 170 -66.74 -19.16 0.24
CA SER A 170 -67.35 -20.52 0.38
C SER A 170 -66.59 -21.75 -0.19
N SER A 171 -66.84 -23.02 0.18
CA SER A 171 -67.84 -23.70 1.04
C SER A 171 -67.22 -24.98 1.71
N SER A 172 -67.48 -25.30 2.99
CA SER A 172 -68.49 -26.28 3.52
C SER A 172 -67.91 -27.58 4.15
N MET A 173 -68.53 -28.05 5.24
CA MET A 173 -68.26 -29.23 6.11
C MET A 173 -69.60 -29.99 6.35
N PRO A 174 -69.74 -31.19 6.99
CA PRO A 174 -69.02 -31.78 8.16
C PRO A 174 -68.42 -33.19 7.85
N SER A 175 -68.15 -34.20 8.71
CA SER A 175 -68.71 -34.68 10.01
C SER A 175 -67.74 -35.61 10.81
N SER A 176 -68.19 -36.09 11.98
CA SER A 176 -67.48 -36.94 12.98
C SER A 176 -68.37 -38.14 13.43
N PRO A 177 -68.06 -38.98 14.48
CA PRO A 177 -66.85 -39.14 15.31
C PRO A 177 -66.40 -40.61 15.61
N SER A 178 -65.22 -40.84 16.22
CA SER A 178 -65.02 -41.70 17.43
C SER A 178 -63.55 -41.94 17.87
N SER A 179 -63.31 -41.74 19.18
CA SER A 179 -62.34 -42.38 20.11
C SER A 179 -60.79 -42.37 19.90
N PRO A 180 -59.99 -42.14 20.98
CA PRO A 180 -58.50 -42.18 21.01
C PRO A 180 -57.96 -43.39 21.82
N PRO A 181 -56.65 -43.54 22.18
CA PRO A 181 -55.49 -42.70 21.86
C PRO A 181 -54.26 -43.44 21.25
N TRP A 182 -53.47 -42.70 20.46
CA TRP A 182 -52.07 -43.01 20.14
C TRP A 182 -51.26 -41.71 20.17
N SER A 183 -50.03 -41.74 20.67
CA SER A 183 -49.19 -40.56 20.90
C SER A 183 -48.23 -40.28 19.74
N SER A 184 -48.46 -39.21 18.99
CA SER A 184 -47.47 -38.66 18.04
C SER A 184 -47.68 -37.17 17.80
N SER A 185 -47.01 -36.33 18.59
CA SER A 185 -47.00 -34.87 18.45
C SER A 185 -45.65 -34.39 17.88
N SER A 186 -45.61 -34.11 16.58
CA SER A 186 -44.46 -33.51 15.91
C SER A 186 -44.61 -31.99 15.81
N SER A 187 -43.76 -31.21 16.50
CA SER A 187 -43.55 -29.77 16.24
C SER A 187 -42.36 -29.21 17.03
N LEU A 188 -41.81 -28.08 16.55
CA LEU A 188 -40.83 -27.22 17.24
C LEU A 188 -39.46 -27.85 17.56
N SER A 189 -38.81 -28.40 16.53
CA SER A 189 -37.34 -28.31 16.44
C SER A 189 -36.92 -26.83 16.40
N SER A 190 -35.88 -26.46 17.15
CA SER A 190 -35.34 -25.10 17.19
C SER A 190 -34.89 -24.62 15.80
N LEU A 191 -35.48 -23.53 15.30
CA LEU A 191 -35.02 -22.85 14.09
C LEU A 191 -33.76 -22.06 14.40
N SER A 192 -32.60 -22.65 14.10
CA SER A 192 -31.34 -21.93 13.94
C SER A 192 -31.50 -20.87 12.84
N SER A 193 -30.99 -19.66 13.09
CA SER A 193 -30.93 -18.61 12.06
C SER A 193 -29.75 -18.88 11.11
N ASP A 194 -29.97 -19.71 10.09
CA ASP A 194 -28.97 -19.98 9.05
C ASP A 194 -28.70 -18.72 8.22
N SER A 195 -27.59 -18.05 8.53
CA SER A 195 -27.01 -17.00 7.69
C SER A 195 -26.32 -17.64 6.49
N SER A 196 -27.01 -17.69 5.34
CA SER A 196 -26.57 -18.40 4.15
C SER A 196 -25.45 -17.68 3.36
N SER A 197 -24.26 -17.55 3.95
CA SER A 197 -23.03 -17.29 3.20
C SER A 197 -22.59 -18.56 2.45
N SER A 198 -21.94 -18.39 1.30
CA SER A 198 -21.26 -19.51 0.63
C SER A 198 -19.88 -19.70 1.26
N PRO A 199 -19.50 -20.90 1.74
CA PRO A 199 -18.20 -21.12 2.38
C PRO A 199 -16.99 -20.69 1.53
N ILE A 200 -17.13 -20.69 0.20
CA ILE A 200 -16.10 -20.25 -0.75
C ILE A 200 -15.92 -18.72 -0.72
N ALA A 201 -17.00 -17.96 -0.51
CA ALA A 201 -16.93 -16.50 -0.39
C ALA A 201 -16.22 -16.10 0.92
N ASP A 202 -16.54 -16.80 2.02
CA ASP A 202 -15.91 -16.58 3.32
C ASP A 202 -14.41 -16.96 3.30
N GLU A 203 -14.04 -18.04 2.60
CA GLU A 203 -12.62 -18.39 2.40
C GLU A 203 -11.88 -17.32 1.58
N ARG A 204 -12.46 -16.84 0.47
CA ARG A 204 -11.87 -15.75 -0.34
C ARG A 204 -11.67 -14.49 0.48
N ARG A 205 -12.68 -14.04 1.24
CA ARG A 205 -12.56 -12.84 2.10
C ARG A 205 -11.53 -13.05 3.20
N SER A 206 -11.47 -14.22 3.82
CA SER A 206 -10.46 -14.58 4.82
C SER A 206 -9.03 -14.52 4.24
N ARG A 207 -8.81 -14.99 3.00
CA ARG A 207 -7.51 -14.89 2.31
C ARG A 207 -7.15 -13.44 1.96
N GLN A 208 -8.12 -12.61 1.57
CA GLN A 208 -7.92 -11.18 1.33
C GLN A 208 -7.61 -10.39 2.62
N GLN A 209 -8.35 -10.64 3.71
CA GLN A 209 -8.03 -10.13 5.06
C GLN A 209 -6.60 -10.51 5.45
N ARG A 210 -6.23 -11.78 5.27
CA ARG A 210 -4.90 -12.31 5.59
C ARG A 210 -3.79 -11.63 4.78
N LEU A 211 -4.04 -11.26 3.53
CA LEU A 211 -3.12 -10.46 2.72
C LEU A 211 -2.94 -9.04 3.29
N ALA A 212 -4.01 -8.39 3.76
CA ALA A 212 -3.91 -7.09 4.41
C ALA A 212 -3.11 -7.15 5.74
N GLU A 213 -3.24 -8.24 6.52
CA GLU A 213 -2.37 -8.49 7.69
C GLU A 213 -0.88 -8.60 7.28
N ILE A 214 -0.59 -9.30 6.17
CA ILE A 214 0.77 -9.45 5.62
C ILE A 214 1.34 -8.11 5.17
N THR A 215 0.55 -7.31 4.43
CA THR A 215 0.96 -5.97 3.95
C THR A 215 1.35 -5.05 5.11
N GLU A 216 0.57 -5.01 6.19
CA GLU A 216 0.88 -4.13 7.32
C GLU A 216 2.04 -4.67 8.18
N MET A 217 2.22 -5.99 8.31
CA MET A 217 3.43 -6.55 8.92
C MET A 217 4.70 -6.20 8.14
N ILE A 218 4.67 -6.23 6.80
CA ILE A 218 5.80 -5.80 5.95
C ILE A 218 6.09 -4.31 6.15
N HIS A 219 5.07 -3.46 6.23
CA HIS A 219 5.25 -2.04 6.53
C HIS A 219 5.83 -1.78 7.92
N VAL A 220 5.32 -2.45 8.96
CA VAL A 220 5.84 -2.26 10.33
C VAL A 220 7.29 -2.78 10.43
N ALA A 221 7.64 -3.84 9.69
CA ALA A 221 9.03 -4.26 9.57
C ALA A 221 9.91 -3.20 8.90
N SER A 222 9.45 -2.57 7.79
CA SER A 222 10.22 -1.51 7.13
C SER A 222 10.42 -0.31 8.06
N LEU A 223 9.40 0.10 8.82
CA LEU A 223 9.55 1.17 9.82
C LEU A 223 10.61 0.87 10.90
N LEU A 224 10.75 -0.40 11.30
CA LEU A 224 11.74 -0.82 12.30
C LEU A 224 13.17 -0.83 11.76
N HIS A 225 13.34 -1.02 10.45
CA HIS A 225 14.63 -0.90 9.76
C HIS A 225 14.94 0.57 9.45
N ASP A 226 13.97 1.33 8.94
CA ASP A 226 14.05 2.78 8.71
C ASP A 226 14.46 3.54 9.99
N ASP A 227 13.82 3.26 11.13
CA ASP A 227 14.16 3.88 12.44
C ASP A 227 15.64 3.70 12.82
N VAL A 228 16.28 2.60 12.41
CA VAL A 228 17.71 2.34 12.64
C VAL A 228 18.59 3.11 11.66
N LEU A 229 18.20 3.20 10.39
CA LEU A 229 18.93 3.89 9.33
C LEU A 229 18.87 5.42 9.50
N ASP A 230 17.67 5.97 9.72
CA ASP A 230 17.40 7.40 9.97
C ASP A 230 17.93 7.88 11.34
N HIS A 231 18.41 6.95 12.19
CA HIS A 231 18.77 7.19 13.59
C HIS A 231 17.64 7.87 14.40
N ALA A 232 16.39 7.54 14.09
CA ALA A 232 15.21 8.17 14.68
C ALA A 232 15.18 7.99 16.21
N SER A 233 14.70 9.02 16.92
CA SER A 233 14.45 8.97 18.37
C SER A 233 12.96 8.78 18.72
N THR A 234 12.06 9.11 17.79
CA THR A 234 10.61 8.98 17.95
C THR A 234 9.95 8.44 16.68
N ARG A 235 8.86 7.69 16.85
CA ARG A 235 8.01 7.17 15.77
C ARG A 235 6.57 7.08 16.28
N ARG A 236 5.60 7.56 15.48
CA ARG A 236 4.16 7.61 15.83
C ARG A 236 3.87 8.30 17.19
N GLY A 237 4.67 9.30 17.57
CA GLY A 237 4.51 10.06 18.82
C GLY A 237 5.07 9.39 20.10
N VAL A 238 5.58 8.15 20.00
CA VAL A 238 6.32 7.47 21.07
C VAL A 238 7.81 7.40 20.73
N GLY A 239 8.64 6.92 21.66
CA GLY A 239 10.05 6.63 21.37
C GLY A 239 10.17 5.58 20.26
N SER A 240 11.19 5.70 19.40
CA SER A 240 11.48 4.70 18.37
C SER A 240 12.10 3.43 18.97
N LEU A 241 11.95 2.28 18.31
CA LEU A 241 12.37 1.00 18.93
C LEU A 241 13.90 0.88 19.04
N ASN A 242 14.63 1.46 18.09
CA ASN A 242 16.09 1.56 18.14
C ASN A 242 16.58 2.41 19.33
N TYR A 243 15.86 3.47 19.69
CA TYR A 243 16.17 4.29 20.86
C TYR A 243 15.83 3.58 22.17
N VAL A 244 14.66 2.95 22.26
CA VAL A 244 14.16 2.31 23.49
C VAL A 244 14.81 0.96 23.78
N MET A 245 15.14 0.16 22.75
CA MET A 245 15.63 -1.22 22.90
C MET A 245 16.96 -1.51 22.16
N GLY A 246 17.54 -0.52 21.48
CA GLY A 246 18.82 -0.62 20.78
C GLY A 246 18.72 -1.21 19.36
N ASN A 247 19.50 -0.64 18.43
CA ASN A 247 19.49 -0.98 16.99
C ASN A 247 19.49 -2.50 16.72
N LYS A 248 20.27 -3.29 17.47
CA LYS A 248 20.35 -4.76 17.29
C LYS A 248 19.01 -5.47 17.48
N LEU A 249 18.18 -5.01 18.42
CA LEU A 249 16.88 -5.64 18.67
C LEU A 249 15.78 -5.05 17.77
N ALA A 250 15.91 -3.79 17.33
CA ALA A 250 15.05 -3.22 16.30
C ALA A 250 15.19 -3.96 14.95
N VAL A 251 16.44 -4.21 14.49
CA VAL A 251 16.70 -5.01 13.28
C VAL A 251 16.11 -6.41 13.40
N LEU A 252 16.41 -7.14 14.49
CA LEU A 252 15.89 -8.49 14.72
C LEU A 252 14.36 -8.55 14.85
N ALA A 253 13.70 -7.48 15.32
CA ALA A 253 12.25 -7.39 15.34
C ALA A 253 11.68 -7.21 13.93
N GLY A 254 12.28 -6.35 13.09
CA GLY A 254 11.94 -6.24 11.67
C GLY A 254 12.12 -7.57 10.92
N ASP A 255 13.26 -8.23 11.11
CA ASP A 255 13.57 -9.54 10.51
C ASP A 255 12.53 -10.61 10.91
N PHE A 256 12.12 -10.61 12.18
CA PHE A 256 11.09 -11.51 12.70
C PHE A 256 9.70 -11.22 12.13
N LEU A 257 9.33 -9.94 11.96
CA LEU A 257 8.07 -9.56 11.29
C LEU A 257 8.08 -9.97 9.81
N LEU A 258 9.19 -9.80 9.09
CA LEU A 258 9.35 -10.29 7.72
C LEU A 258 9.26 -11.82 7.63
N ALA A 259 9.84 -12.55 8.59
CA ALA A 259 9.72 -14.01 8.66
C ALA A 259 8.27 -14.46 8.94
N ARG A 260 7.54 -13.78 9.83
CA ARG A 260 6.11 -14.01 10.08
C ARG A 260 5.26 -13.70 8.84
N ALA A 261 5.50 -12.56 8.19
CA ALA A 261 4.82 -12.17 6.96
C ALA A 261 5.07 -13.19 5.83
N SER A 262 6.32 -13.64 5.64
CA SER A 262 6.68 -14.65 4.63
C SER A 262 6.01 -16.00 4.90
N SER A 263 5.94 -16.42 6.17
CA SER A 263 5.23 -17.65 6.56
C SER A 263 3.73 -17.56 6.33
N ALA A 264 3.11 -16.39 6.62
CA ALA A 264 1.70 -16.14 6.34
C ALA A 264 1.43 -16.05 4.82
N LEU A 265 2.31 -15.42 4.04
CA LEU A 265 2.24 -15.33 2.58
C LEU A 265 2.31 -16.71 1.92
N ALA A 266 3.24 -17.57 2.35
CA ALA A 266 3.31 -18.96 1.91
C ALA A 266 2.05 -19.77 2.27
N SER A 267 1.35 -19.42 3.35
CA SER A 267 0.09 -20.07 3.74
C SER A 267 -1.11 -19.71 2.86
N LEU A 268 -1.03 -18.63 2.06
CA LEU A 268 -2.08 -18.27 1.08
C LEU A 268 -2.14 -19.22 -0.14
N ARG A 269 -1.10 -20.04 -0.34
CA ARG A 269 -1.00 -21.06 -1.41
C ARG A 269 -1.26 -20.56 -2.84
N ASN A 270 -0.99 -19.28 -3.11
CA ASN A 270 -1.06 -18.68 -4.45
C ASN A 270 0.32 -18.16 -4.86
N VAL A 271 0.88 -18.70 -5.94
CA VAL A 271 2.26 -18.42 -6.37
C VAL A 271 2.41 -16.99 -6.89
N GLU A 272 1.49 -16.49 -7.72
CA GLU A 272 1.55 -15.11 -8.23
C GLU A 272 1.49 -14.09 -7.08
N VAL A 273 0.67 -14.33 -6.05
CA VAL A 273 0.62 -13.49 -4.85
C VAL A 273 1.93 -13.55 -4.04
N ILE A 274 2.57 -14.72 -3.93
CA ILE A 274 3.88 -14.87 -3.28
C ILE A 274 4.96 -14.10 -4.06
N GLU A 275 4.96 -14.18 -5.40
CA GLU A 275 5.90 -13.49 -6.28
C GLU A 275 5.73 -11.96 -6.21
N LEU A 276 4.49 -11.46 -6.30
CA LEU A 276 4.19 -10.02 -6.20
C LEU A 276 4.66 -9.40 -4.89
N LEU A 277 4.42 -10.07 -3.76
CA LEU A 277 4.82 -9.55 -2.45
C LEU A 277 6.32 -9.77 -2.18
N SER A 278 6.95 -10.76 -2.81
CA SER A 278 8.41 -10.92 -2.81
C SER A 278 9.09 -9.81 -3.61
N GLN A 279 8.55 -9.43 -4.77
CA GLN A 279 9.01 -8.26 -5.53
C GLN A 279 8.85 -6.95 -4.73
N VAL A 280 7.81 -6.82 -3.89
CA VAL A 280 7.70 -5.67 -2.98
C VAL A 280 8.86 -5.59 -1.99
N LEU A 281 9.32 -6.72 -1.44
CA LEU A 281 10.48 -6.72 -0.54
C LEU A 281 11.76 -6.26 -1.25
N GLU A 282 11.97 -6.71 -2.49
CA GLU A 282 13.06 -6.22 -3.35
C GLU A 282 12.93 -4.72 -3.63
N HIS A 283 11.74 -4.24 -3.98
CA HIS A 283 11.47 -2.82 -4.23
C HIS A 283 11.70 -1.96 -2.98
N LEU A 284 11.25 -2.36 -1.79
CA LEU A 284 11.47 -1.58 -0.55
C LEU A 284 12.96 -1.39 -0.26
N VAL A 285 13.75 -2.46 -0.33
CA VAL A 285 15.22 -2.41 -0.13
C VAL A 285 15.90 -1.62 -1.25
N THR A 286 15.43 -1.73 -2.49
CA THR A 286 15.95 -0.97 -3.63
C THR A 286 15.66 0.53 -3.49
N GLY A 287 14.45 0.90 -3.06
CA GLY A 287 14.05 2.29 -2.83
C GLY A 287 14.86 2.97 -1.72
N GLU A 288 15.17 2.23 -0.64
CA GLU A 288 16.04 2.76 0.41
C GLU A 288 17.51 2.82 -0.04
N THR A 289 18.01 1.78 -0.72
CA THR A 289 19.37 1.81 -1.29
C THR A 289 19.54 3.00 -2.23
N MET A 290 18.57 3.27 -3.10
CA MET A 290 18.55 4.45 -3.97
C MET A 290 18.59 5.77 -3.19
N GLN A 291 18.00 5.86 -2.00
CA GLN A 291 18.09 7.04 -1.14
C GLN A 291 19.51 7.20 -0.56
N MET A 292 20.09 6.10 -0.08
CA MET A 292 21.42 6.08 0.53
C MET A 292 22.54 6.39 -0.49
N THR A 293 22.48 5.78 -1.68
CA THR A 293 23.59 5.78 -2.65
C THR A 293 23.49 6.85 -3.74
N ALA A 294 22.40 7.62 -3.83
CA ALA A 294 22.18 8.58 -4.92
C ALA A 294 23.38 9.55 -5.11
N ASP A 295 23.88 9.61 -6.34
CA ASP A 295 24.88 10.60 -6.78
C ASP A 295 24.29 12.01 -6.94
N SER A 296 25.12 12.98 -7.30
CA SER A 296 24.69 14.38 -7.46
C SER A 296 23.63 14.59 -8.56
N ARG A 297 23.66 13.80 -9.64
CA ARG A 297 22.65 13.87 -10.71
C ARG A 297 21.36 13.18 -10.25
N GLU A 298 21.49 12.00 -9.65
CA GLU A 298 20.39 11.19 -9.15
C GLU A 298 19.58 11.89 -8.05
N CYS A 299 20.24 12.59 -7.11
CA CYS A 299 19.53 13.35 -6.07
C CYS A 299 18.90 14.65 -6.58
N SER A 300 19.20 15.07 -7.81
CA SER A 300 18.60 16.24 -8.50
C SER A 300 17.54 15.88 -9.56
N SER A 301 17.21 14.60 -9.73
CA SER A 301 16.35 14.11 -10.82
C SER A 301 14.92 13.78 -10.36
N MET A 302 13.93 14.42 -11.00
CA MET A 302 12.51 14.10 -10.78
C MET A 302 12.17 12.66 -11.18
N ASP A 303 12.74 12.13 -12.26
CA ASP A 303 12.55 10.73 -12.67
C ASP A 303 13.07 9.76 -11.58
N ASN A 304 14.23 10.08 -10.98
CA ASN A 304 14.81 9.26 -9.92
C ASN A 304 14.01 9.36 -8.62
N TYR A 305 13.54 10.56 -8.27
CA TYR A 305 12.60 10.79 -7.17
C TYR A 305 11.32 9.96 -7.35
N MET A 306 10.67 10.03 -8.51
CA MET A 306 9.44 9.26 -8.78
C MET A 306 9.66 7.75 -8.71
N LYS A 307 10.82 7.26 -9.19
CA LYS A 307 11.21 5.86 -9.07
C LYS A 307 11.47 5.45 -7.60
N LYS A 308 12.18 6.27 -6.82
CA LYS A 308 12.41 6.07 -5.38
C LYS A 308 11.07 6.00 -4.63
N THR A 309 10.19 6.96 -4.87
CA THR A 309 8.86 7.09 -4.25
C THR A 309 7.91 5.94 -4.66
N PHE A 310 8.01 5.45 -5.89
CA PHE A 310 7.33 4.20 -6.27
C PHE A 310 7.85 3.01 -5.45
N PHE A 311 9.17 2.82 -5.38
CA PHE A 311 9.77 1.65 -4.71
C PHE A 311 9.61 1.66 -3.18
N LYS A 312 9.88 2.79 -2.50
CA LYS A 312 9.79 2.89 -1.03
C LYS A 312 8.35 2.97 -0.51
N THR A 313 7.42 3.57 -1.25
CA THR A 313 6.06 3.83 -0.76
C THR A 313 4.96 3.17 -1.60
N ALA A 314 4.86 3.47 -2.89
CA ALA A 314 3.66 3.09 -3.67
C ALA A 314 3.59 1.60 -4.05
N SER A 315 4.72 0.92 -4.22
CA SER A 315 4.76 -0.46 -4.73
C SER A 315 4.12 -1.46 -3.78
N LEU A 316 4.25 -1.27 -2.46
CA LEU A 316 3.58 -2.10 -1.45
C LEU A 316 2.06 -2.03 -1.60
N ILE A 317 1.51 -0.84 -1.87
CA ILE A 317 0.07 -0.63 -2.07
C ILE A 317 -0.36 -1.21 -3.42
N ALA A 318 0.34 -0.87 -4.51
CA ALA A 318 0.04 -1.34 -5.87
C ALA A 318 -0.03 -2.87 -5.99
N ASN A 319 1.03 -3.57 -5.54
CA ASN A 319 1.10 -5.03 -5.62
C ASN A 319 0.14 -5.70 -4.64
N SER A 320 -0.15 -5.11 -3.48
CA SER A 320 -1.16 -5.65 -2.56
C SER A 320 -2.58 -5.50 -3.13
N CYS A 321 -2.93 -4.38 -3.76
CA CYS A 321 -4.21 -4.22 -4.45
C CYS A 321 -4.35 -5.22 -5.61
N LYS A 322 -3.29 -5.44 -6.40
CA LYS A 322 -3.25 -6.49 -7.43
C LYS A 322 -3.49 -7.88 -6.84
N ALA A 323 -2.80 -8.21 -5.74
CA ALA A 323 -2.91 -9.50 -5.08
C ALA A 323 -4.28 -9.72 -4.40
N ILE A 324 -4.95 -8.67 -3.91
CA ILE A 324 -6.35 -8.72 -3.45
C ILE A 324 -7.29 -9.14 -4.59
N ALA A 325 -7.11 -8.57 -5.79
CA ALA A 325 -7.88 -8.94 -6.98
C ALA A 325 -7.63 -10.40 -7.41
N ILE A 326 -6.37 -10.85 -7.38
CA ILE A 326 -5.98 -12.24 -7.70
C ILE A 326 -6.57 -13.24 -6.68
N LEU A 327 -6.58 -12.91 -5.39
CA LEU A 327 -7.23 -13.73 -4.35
C LEU A 327 -8.76 -13.71 -4.44
N GLY A 328 -9.34 -12.66 -5.03
CA GLY A 328 -10.74 -12.58 -5.44
C GLY A 328 -11.04 -13.20 -6.81
N GLU A 329 -10.09 -13.95 -7.38
CA GLU A 329 -10.20 -14.65 -8.68
C GLU A 329 -10.59 -13.74 -9.86
N GLN A 330 -10.22 -12.46 -9.78
CA GLN A 330 -10.57 -11.46 -10.80
C GLN A 330 -9.72 -11.60 -12.08
N PRO A 331 -10.28 -11.32 -13.27
CA PRO A 331 -9.55 -11.34 -14.52
C PRO A 331 -8.32 -10.41 -14.52
N ALA A 332 -7.26 -10.79 -15.25
CA ALA A 332 -6.01 -10.03 -15.31
C ALA A 332 -6.17 -8.51 -15.63
N PRO A 333 -7.10 -8.05 -16.50
CA PRO A 333 -7.36 -6.63 -16.69
C PRO A 333 -7.88 -5.92 -15.42
N VAL A 334 -8.74 -6.59 -14.64
CA VAL A 334 -9.27 -6.06 -13.37
C VAL A 334 -8.18 -5.98 -12.31
N ALA A 335 -7.32 -7.02 -12.23
CA ALA A 335 -6.15 -6.98 -11.35
C ALA A 335 -5.16 -5.88 -11.74
N ALA A 336 -5.01 -5.57 -13.04
CA ALA A 336 -4.20 -4.44 -13.52
C ALA A 336 -4.80 -3.08 -13.11
N LEU A 337 -6.13 -2.91 -13.15
CA LEU A 337 -6.78 -1.68 -12.67
C LEU A 337 -6.60 -1.50 -11.15
N ALA A 338 -6.73 -2.58 -10.36
CA ALA A 338 -6.45 -2.55 -8.93
C ALA A 338 -4.98 -2.18 -8.62
N TYR A 339 -4.03 -2.67 -9.43
CA TYR A 339 -2.62 -2.25 -9.37
C TYR A 339 -2.43 -0.76 -9.66
N GLU A 340 -3.01 -0.25 -10.75
CA GLU A 340 -2.86 1.16 -11.14
C GLU A 340 -3.50 2.12 -10.12
N TYR A 341 -4.65 1.77 -9.52
CA TYR A 341 -5.23 2.49 -8.38
C TYR A 341 -4.24 2.54 -7.20
N GLY A 342 -3.74 1.38 -6.75
CA GLY A 342 -2.83 1.30 -5.61
C GLY A 342 -1.50 2.04 -5.85
N ARG A 343 -0.98 1.98 -7.08
CA ARG A 343 0.19 2.76 -7.53
C ARG A 343 -0.07 4.26 -7.38
N HIS A 344 -1.16 4.74 -7.98
CA HIS A 344 -1.42 6.17 -8.04
C HIS A 344 -1.82 6.76 -6.68
N LEU A 345 -2.60 6.02 -5.88
CA LEU A 345 -2.88 6.40 -4.50
C LEU A 345 -1.59 6.52 -3.67
N GLY A 346 -0.67 5.55 -3.78
CA GLY A 346 0.60 5.56 -3.05
C GLY A 346 1.57 6.68 -3.49
N LEU A 347 1.60 7.00 -4.78
CA LEU A 347 2.39 8.13 -5.29
C LEU A 347 1.79 9.47 -4.84
N ALA A 348 0.47 9.66 -4.94
CA ALA A 348 -0.21 10.85 -4.42
C ALA A 348 0.02 11.02 -2.91
N PHE A 349 -0.05 9.93 -2.14
CA PHE A 349 0.18 9.95 -0.70
C PHE A 349 1.56 10.51 -0.35
N GLN A 350 2.62 9.99 -0.98
CA GLN A 350 3.98 10.46 -0.70
C GLN A 350 4.19 11.92 -1.13
N VAL A 351 3.75 12.31 -2.34
CA VAL A 351 3.91 13.69 -2.81
C VAL A 351 3.19 14.70 -1.90
N VAL A 352 2.13 14.28 -1.18
CA VAL A 352 1.50 15.12 -0.15
C VAL A 352 2.27 15.11 1.18
N ASP A 353 2.86 14.00 1.63
CA ASP A 353 3.77 14.02 2.80
C ASP A 353 4.94 15.00 2.55
N ASP A 354 5.54 14.92 1.35
CA ASP A 354 6.61 15.79 0.89
C ASP A 354 6.20 17.29 0.85
N VAL A 355 4.92 17.60 0.59
CA VAL A 355 4.38 18.97 0.66
C VAL A 355 4.09 19.40 2.10
N LEU A 356 3.66 18.48 2.95
CA LEU A 356 3.35 18.73 4.35
C LEU A 356 4.61 19.02 5.18
N ASP A 357 5.79 18.48 4.84
CA ASP A 357 7.07 18.82 5.52
C ASP A 357 7.44 20.32 5.41
N PHE A 358 6.94 21.02 4.35
CA PHE A 358 7.13 22.47 4.16
C PHE A 358 5.97 23.34 4.67
N THR A 359 4.77 22.77 4.84
CA THR A 359 3.52 23.54 5.04
C THR A 359 2.80 23.23 6.36
N GLY A 360 3.07 22.08 6.98
CA GLY A 360 2.50 21.69 8.26
C GLY A 360 3.22 22.35 9.44
N SER A 361 2.49 22.65 10.52
CA SER A 361 3.15 23.05 11.78
C SER A 361 3.75 21.84 12.49
N SER A 362 4.87 22.03 13.20
CA SER A 362 5.59 20.97 13.91
C SER A 362 4.73 20.20 14.93
N MET A 363 3.79 20.89 15.60
CA MET A 363 2.81 20.28 16.50
C MET A 363 1.79 19.38 15.77
N THR A 364 1.57 19.62 14.48
CA THR A 364 0.61 18.88 13.66
C THR A 364 1.24 17.59 13.12
N LEU A 365 2.46 17.70 12.57
CA LEU A 365 3.21 16.62 11.92
C LEU A 365 3.74 15.54 12.88
N GLY A 366 4.03 15.89 14.15
CA GLY A 366 4.70 14.96 15.08
C GLY A 366 6.18 14.72 14.78
N LYS A 367 6.76 15.55 13.92
CA LYS A 367 8.19 15.69 13.59
C LYS A 367 8.53 17.20 13.56
N PRO A 368 9.82 17.59 13.60
CA PRO A 368 10.23 18.90 13.11
C PRO A 368 9.76 19.08 11.66
N ALA A 369 9.33 20.28 11.29
CA ALA A 369 9.14 20.63 9.88
C ALA A 369 10.51 20.76 9.20
N LEU A 370 10.56 20.58 7.88
CA LEU A 370 11.80 20.53 7.08
C LEU A 370 12.72 19.37 7.48
N ASN A 371 12.13 18.27 7.97
CA ASN A 371 12.85 17.06 8.34
C ASN A 371 13.68 16.55 7.16
N ASP A 372 13.11 16.55 5.96
CA ASP A 372 13.74 15.88 4.81
C ASP A 372 14.94 16.69 4.29
N LEU A 373 14.85 18.03 4.31
CA LEU A 373 16.02 18.90 4.08
C LEU A 373 17.12 18.65 5.13
N SER A 374 16.76 18.49 6.41
CA SER A 374 17.73 18.23 7.48
C SER A 374 18.46 16.89 7.35
N GLN A 375 17.82 15.89 6.72
CA GLN A 375 18.43 14.60 6.37
C GLN A 375 19.18 14.61 5.03
N GLY A 376 19.19 15.75 4.32
CA GLY A 376 19.89 15.89 3.05
C GLY A 376 19.11 15.38 1.84
N ILE A 377 17.78 15.26 1.94
CA ILE A 377 16.89 14.68 0.94
C ILE A 377 16.19 15.80 0.15
N ALA A 378 16.29 15.75 -1.18
CA ALA A 378 15.50 16.59 -2.07
C ALA A 378 14.18 15.89 -2.43
N THR A 379 13.06 16.52 -2.05
CA THR A 379 11.68 16.06 -2.32
C THR A 379 11.04 16.85 -3.46
N ALA A 380 9.83 16.48 -3.91
CA ALA A 380 9.18 17.10 -5.07
C ALA A 380 9.13 18.65 -5.04
N PRO A 381 8.80 19.33 -3.93
CA PRO A 381 8.81 20.80 -3.86
C PRO A 381 10.19 21.40 -4.11
N VAL A 382 11.26 20.77 -3.61
CA VAL A 382 12.66 21.21 -3.76
C VAL A 382 13.14 21.03 -5.20
N LEU A 383 12.80 19.89 -5.81
CA LEU A 383 13.20 19.58 -7.18
C LEU A 383 12.50 20.49 -8.18
N PHE A 384 11.21 20.78 -8.01
CA PHE A 384 10.51 21.78 -8.83
C PHE A 384 11.02 23.21 -8.58
N ALA A 385 11.42 23.55 -7.35
CA ALA A 385 12.06 24.84 -7.05
C ALA A 385 13.44 24.98 -7.72
N ALA A 386 14.19 23.88 -7.90
CA ALA A 386 15.50 23.88 -8.55
C ALA A 386 15.45 24.17 -10.07
N GLU A 387 14.30 23.97 -10.71
CA GLU A 387 14.06 24.40 -12.10
C GLU A 387 13.96 25.93 -12.22
N GLU A 388 13.50 26.62 -11.16
CA GLU A 388 13.32 28.07 -11.13
C GLU A 388 14.54 28.78 -10.51
N PHE A 389 15.13 28.17 -9.47
CA PHE A 389 16.31 28.66 -8.74
C PHE A 389 17.47 27.68 -8.91
N THR A 390 18.25 27.81 -9.99
CA THR A 390 19.35 26.87 -10.32
C THR A 390 20.44 26.78 -9.26
N GLY A 391 20.61 27.79 -8.39
CA GLY A 391 21.49 27.71 -7.22
C GLY A 391 21.10 26.63 -6.21
N MET A 392 19.86 26.10 -6.28
CA MET A 392 19.40 24.98 -5.46
C MET A 392 20.21 23.69 -5.72
N TYR A 393 20.70 23.48 -6.95
CA TYR A 393 21.50 22.28 -7.27
C TYR A 393 22.77 22.20 -6.42
N ASP A 394 23.44 23.33 -6.16
CA ASP A 394 24.62 23.39 -5.27
C ASP A 394 24.28 23.08 -3.80
N LEU A 395 23.02 23.22 -3.37
CA LEU A 395 22.55 22.83 -2.03
C LEU A 395 22.22 21.32 -1.99
N ILE A 396 21.50 20.84 -3.01
CA ILE A 396 21.13 19.43 -3.21
C ILE A 396 22.38 18.55 -3.27
N TRP A 397 23.39 18.92 -4.08
CA TRP A 397 24.60 18.13 -4.28
C TRP A 397 25.47 18.01 -3.01
N ARG A 398 25.40 18.99 -2.10
CA ARG A 398 26.04 18.92 -0.77
C ARG A 398 25.11 18.42 0.34
N LYS A 399 23.94 17.88 -0.03
CA LYS A 399 22.92 17.32 0.87
C LYS A 399 22.56 18.27 2.04
N PHE A 400 22.45 19.56 1.72
CA PHE A 400 22.11 20.67 2.65
C PHE A 400 22.99 20.76 3.92
N LYS A 401 24.27 20.32 3.86
CA LYS A 401 25.14 20.17 5.04
C LYS A 401 25.93 21.41 5.48
N ARG A 402 25.78 22.58 4.84
CA ARG A 402 26.41 23.83 5.32
C ARG A 402 25.40 24.67 6.10
N GLU A 403 25.93 25.45 7.04
CA GLU A 403 25.17 26.47 7.77
C GLU A 403 24.46 27.43 6.78
N GLY A 404 23.14 27.61 6.94
CA GLY A 404 22.30 28.41 6.03
C GLY A 404 21.73 27.65 4.82
N ASP A 405 22.12 26.39 4.57
CA ASP A 405 21.62 25.63 3.40
C ASP A 405 20.11 25.35 3.49
N VAL A 406 19.60 24.96 4.66
CA VAL A 406 18.19 24.61 4.87
C VAL A 406 17.31 25.85 4.79
N GLU A 407 17.77 26.96 5.39
CA GLU A 407 17.12 28.27 5.39
C GLU A 407 17.05 28.86 3.97
N GLN A 408 18.13 28.74 3.20
CA GLN A 408 18.17 29.22 1.81
C GLN A 408 17.38 28.31 0.87
N ALA A 409 17.36 26.99 1.09
CA ALA A 409 16.50 26.07 0.36
C ALA A 409 15.01 26.37 0.63
N LEU A 410 14.62 26.50 1.90
CA LEU A 410 13.26 26.90 2.30
C LEU A 410 12.82 28.20 1.61
N LYS A 411 13.68 29.23 1.66
CA LYS A 411 13.40 30.53 1.05
C LYS A 411 13.17 30.42 -0.45
N TRP A 412 13.98 29.65 -1.18
CA TRP A 412 13.76 29.43 -2.61
C TRP A 412 12.52 28.59 -2.90
N VAL A 413 12.21 27.56 -2.10
CA VAL A 413 10.94 26.80 -2.23
C VAL A 413 9.74 27.73 -2.05
N GLN A 414 9.75 28.61 -1.03
CA GLN A 414 8.70 29.61 -0.77
C GLN A 414 8.60 30.71 -1.83
N GLN A 415 9.71 31.04 -2.51
CA GLN A 415 9.76 32.02 -3.61
C GLN A 415 9.50 31.40 -5.00
N SER A 416 9.27 30.09 -5.07
CA SER A 416 9.05 29.32 -6.30
C SER A 416 7.61 28.79 -6.41
N ASN A 417 7.25 28.27 -7.58
CA ASN A 417 6.03 27.47 -7.73
C ASN A 417 6.21 26.01 -7.26
N GLY A 418 7.30 25.65 -6.58
CA GLY A 418 7.67 24.26 -6.27
C GLY A 418 6.61 23.49 -5.46
N ILE A 419 6.07 24.11 -4.40
CA ILE A 419 4.98 23.53 -3.60
C ILE A 419 3.71 23.32 -4.44
N GLU A 420 3.35 24.30 -5.28
CA GLU A 420 2.14 24.24 -6.11
C GLU A 420 2.27 23.20 -7.22
N ARG A 421 3.44 23.07 -7.84
CA ARG A 421 3.75 22.01 -8.82
C ARG A 421 3.72 20.61 -8.17
N ALA A 422 4.16 20.48 -6.92
CA ALA A 422 4.03 19.24 -6.16
C ALA A 422 2.56 18.90 -5.85
N LYS A 423 1.73 19.87 -5.44
CA LYS A 423 0.27 19.68 -5.31
C LYS A 423 -0.38 19.24 -6.63
N GLN A 424 -0.01 19.85 -7.75
CA GLN A 424 -0.52 19.48 -9.08
C GLN A 424 -0.10 18.05 -9.49
N LEU A 425 1.12 17.62 -9.16
CA LEU A 425 1.58 16.24 -9.34
C LEU A 425 0.77 15.25 -8.47
N ALA A 426 0.50 15.59 -7.22
CA ALA A 426 -0.37 14.79 -6.35
C ALA A 426 -1.80 14.70 -6.89
N LEU A 427 -2.38 15.81 -7.37
CA LEU A 427 -3.70 15.85 -8.03
C LEU A 427 -3.74 14.93 -9.26
N GLN A 428 -2.74 15.00 -10.14
CA GLN A 428 -2.66 14.14 -11.33
C GLN A 428 -2.66 12.65 -10.95
N HIS A 429 -2.00 12.28 -9.86
CA HIS A 429 -2.04 10.91 -9.35
C HIS A 429 -3.37 10.55 -8.65
N SER A 430 -3.97 11.44 -7.86
CA SER A 430 -5.31 11.23 -7.29
C SER A 430 -6.35 10.97 -8.39
N LEU A 431 -6.38 11.80 -9.44
CA LEU A 431 -7.25 11.63 -10.60
C LEU A 431 -6.97 10.32 -11.35
N ALA A 432 -5.70 9.96 -11.56
CA ALA A 432 -5.35 8.70 -12.22
C ALA A 432 -5.72 7.45 -11.39
N ALA A 433 -5.78 7.56 -10.05
CA ALA A 433 -6.33 6.50 -9.20
C ALA A 433 -7.84 6.37 -9.39
N ILE A 434 -8.59 7.48 -9.33
CA ILE A 434 -10.06 7.49 -9.52
C ILE A 434 -10.43 6.93 -10.90
N ALA A 435 -9.74 7.36 -11.96
CA ALA A 435 -9.94 6.87 -13.32
C ALA A 435 -9.67 5.34 -13.48
N ALA A 436 -8.85 4.74 -12.61
CA ALA A 436 -8.66 3.28 -12.60
C ALA A 436 -9.84 2.53 -11.96
N LEU A 437 -10.57 3.14 -11.03
CA LEU A 437 -11.81 2.60 -10.46
C LEU A 437 -12.99 2.73 -11.44
N GLU A 438 -13.06 3.83 -12.18
CA GLU A 438 -14.09 4.09 -13.19
C GLU A 438 -14.04 3.11 -14.38
N GLN A 439 -12.88 2.51 -14.63
CA GLN A 439 -12.67 1.46 -15.64
C GLN A 439 -13.01 0.04 -15.13
N LEU A 440 -13.33 -0.16 -13.86
CA LEU A 440 -13.75 -1.46 -13.34
C LEU A 440 -15.10 -1.87 -13.93
N PRO A 441 -15.37 -3.18 -14.15
CA PRO A 441 -16.65 -3.66 -14.66
C PRO A 441 -17.83 -3.10 -13.88
N GLN A 442 -18.90 -2.69 -14.58
CA GLN A 442 -20.12 -2.19 -13.96
C GLN A 442 -20.74 -3.25 -13.04
N SER A 443 -21.39 -2.78 -11.97
CA SER A 443 -22.03 -3.61 -10.96
C SER A 443 -23.15 -2.79 -10.31
N ASP A 444 -24.35 -3.36 -10.26
CA ASP A 444 -25.52 -2.74 -9.62
C ASP A 444 -25.61 -3.07 -8.12
N VAL A 445 -24.59 -3.73 -7.58
CA VAL A 445 -24.54 -4.21 -6.19
C VAL A 445 -24.14 -3.08 -5.25
N GLU A 446 -25.00 -2.76 -4.28
CA GLU A 446 -24.87 -1.56 -3.44
C GLU A 446 -23.53 -1.51 -2.67
N HIS A 447 -23.14 -2.59 -2.00
CA HIS A 447 -21.88 -2.61 -1.22
C HIS A 447 -20.63 -2.43 -2.10
N VAL A 448 -20.67 -2.88 -3.37
CA VAL A 448 -19.59 -2.70 -4.35
C VAL A 448 -19.46 -1.22 -4.72
N LEU A 449 -20.60 -0.57 -5.00
CA LEU A 449 -20.67 0.85 -5.33
C LEU A 449 -20.23 1.74 -4.15
N ILE A 450 -20.69 1.44 -2.93
CA ILE A 450 -20.23 2.11 -1.71
C ILE A 450 -18.71 1.95 -1.53
N SER A 451 -18.17 0.74 -1.73
CA SER A 451 -16.73 0.49 -1.62
C SER A 451 -15.91 1.26 -2.67
N ARG A 452 -16.39 1.35 -3.92
CA ARG A 452 -15.76 2.17 -4.97
C ARG A 452 -15.84 3.66 -4.65
N ARG A 453 -16.96 4.14 -4.12
CA ARG A 453 -17.13 5.53 -3.66
C ARG A 453 -16.13 5.86 -2.55
N ALA A 454 -15.99 4.99 -1.55
CA ALA A 454 -15.03 5.13 -0.46
C ALA A 454 -13.55 5.13 -0.93
N LEU A 455 -13.19 4.28 -1.91
CA LEU A 455 -11.85 4.29 -2.52
C LEU A 455 -11.55 5.59 -3.29
N SER A 456 -12.56 6.17 -3.96
CA SER A 456 -12.46 7.49 -4.60
C SER A 456 -12.36 8.62 -3.57
N MET A 457 -13.08 8.53 -2.45
CA MET A 457 -12.94 9.48 -1.34
C MET A 457 -11.54 9.43 -0.72
N LEU A 458 -10.98 8.24 -0.49
CA LEU A 458 -9.60 8.11 -0.01
C LEU A 458 -8.60 8.75 -0.98
N ALA A 459 -8.79 8.59 -2.30
CA ALA A 459 -7.95 9.24 -3.31
C ALA A 459 -8.03 10.77 -3.28
N ARG A 460 -9.21 11.36 -3.00
CA ARG A 460 -9.34 12.83 -2.84
C ARG A 460 -8.82 13.31 -1.48
N HIS A 461 -9.17 12.62 -0.38
CA HIS A 461 -8.75 12.97 0.98
C HIS A 461 -7.22 12.95 1.17
N VAL A 462 -6.51 12.13 0.39
CA VAL A 462 -5.04 12.19 0.31
C VAL A 462 -4.51 13.59 -0.01
N LEU A 463 -5.25 14.41 -0.78
CA LEU A 463 -4.85 15.78 -1.15
C LEU A 463 -5.11 16.83 -0.06
N THR A 464 -6.09 16.59 0.82
CA THR A 464 -6.59 17.57 1.81
C THR A 464 -6.20 17.25 3.25
N ARG A 465 -5.60 16.08 3.51
CA ARG A 465 -5.13 15.68 4.84
C ARG A 465 -4.10 16.64 5.42
N SER A 466 -4.19 16.89 6.72
CA SER A 466 -3.27 17.75 7.47
C SER A 466 -2.20 16.99 8.26
N LYS A 467 -2.18 15.66 8.19
CA LYS A 467 -1.27 14.76 8.91
C LYS A 467 -0.89 13.53 8.10
#